data_AF-Q4V131-F1
#
_entry.id   AF-Q4V131-F1
#
_cell.length_a   1.000
_cell.length_b   1.000
_cell.length_c   1.000
_cell.angle_alpha   90.00
_cell.angle_beta   90.00
_cell.angle_gamma   90.00
#
_symmetry.space_group_name_H-M   'P 1'
#
loop_
_entity.id
_entity.type
_entity.pdbx_description
1 polymer ?
#
loop_
_entity_poly.entity_id
_entity_poly.type
_entity_poly.pdbx_seq_one_letter_code
_entity_poly.pdbx_strand_id
1 'polypeptide(L)'
;MSIEVKKEDIIQHGMEIFRLIGAYHVCNVCIKSGNSCCFSCQHLQDGVGCQKRNTACTAWLCGIQSFLFDQIELLDEWNCFWNTIPGKMFRRDMTPDKVRITSFIDTKKLDSRAGELLAERLKFYVQQGGEINKLEHHLSKTYNQY
;
A
#
# COMPACT_ATOMS: atom_id res chain seq x y z
N MET A 1 0.19 -23.21 -13.48
CA MET A 1 0.77 -22.63 -14.71
C MET A 1 1.18 -21.21 -14.38
N SER A 2 2.34 -20.74 -14.86
CA SER A 2 2.74 -19.33 -14.73
C SER A 2 2.54 -18.59 -16.05
N ILE A 3 2.27 -17.29 -15.96
CA ILE A 3 2.09 -16.38 -17.08
C ILE A 3 3.18 -15.32 -17.06
N GLU A 4 3.64 -14.88 -18.24
CA GLU A 4 4.58 -13.77 -18.38
C GLU A 4 3.79 -12.46 -18.54
N VAL A 5 4.10 -11.47 -17.70
CA VAL A 5 3.42 -10.17 -17.66
C VAL A 5 4.44 -9.04 -17.62
N LYS A 6 4.05 -7.83 -18.04
CA LYS A 6 4.91 -6.66 -17.93
C LYS A 6 4.95 -6.15 -16.49
N LYS A 7 6.09 -5.61 -16.08
CA LYS A 7 6.27 -4.94 -14.78
C LYS A 7 5.22 -3.86 -14.55
N GLU A 8 4.92 -3.07 -15.58
CA GLU A 8 3.94 -1.98 -15.50
C GLU A 8 2.55 -2.51 -15.20
N ASP A 9 2.16 -3.67 -15.76
CA ASP A 9 0.86 -4.29 -15.52
C ASP A 9 0.74 -4.76 -14.05
N ILE A 10 1.84 -5.25 -13.45
CA ILE A 10 1.89 -5.64 -12.03
C ILE A 10 1.71 -4.41 -11.13
N ILE A 11 2.42 -3.32 -11.44
CA ILE A 11 2.31 -2.07 -10.69
C ILE A 11 0.87 -1.53 -10.79
N GLN A 12 0.30 -1.51 -11.99
CA GLN A 12 -1.09 -1.05 -12.20
C GLN A 12 -2.10 -1.93 -11.47
N HIS A 13 -1.93 -3.25 -11.47
CA HIS A 13 -2.79 -4.15 -10.72
C HIS A 13 -2.76 -3.87 -9.21
N GLY A 14 -1.56 -3.68 -8.65
CA GLY A 14 -1.41 -3.29 -7.25
C GLY A 14 -2.10 -1.95 -6.94
N MET A 15 -1.93 -0.96 -7.81
CA MET A 15 -2.58 0.35 -7.68
C MET A 15 -4.10 0.29 -7.78
N GLU A 16 -4.61 -0.57 -8.65
CA GLU A 16 -6.04 -0.80 -8.78
C GLU A 16 -6.63 -1.41 -7.51
N ILE A 17 -5.92 -2.35 -6.87
CA ILE A 17 -6.32 -2.88 -5.55
C ILE A 17 -6.39 -1.76 -4.52
N PHE A 18 -5.35 -0.90 -4.42
CA PHE A 18 -5.38 0.25 -3.51
C PHE A 18 -6.59 1.17 -3.76
N ARG A 19 -6.95 1.38 -5.02
CA ARG A 19 -8.13 2.17 -5.41
C ARG A 19 -9.41 1.50 -4.95
N LEU A 20 -9.58 0.21 -5.25
CA LEU A 20 -10.78 -0.57 -4.97
C LEU A 20 -11.05 -0.72 -3.48
N ILE A 21 -10.02 -0.86 -2.65
CA ILE A 21 -10.18 -0.99 -1.20
C ILE A 21 -10.30 0.36 -0.47
N GLY A 22 -10.31 1.49 -1.21
CA GLY A 22 -10.44 2.83 -0.62
C GLY A 22 -9.18 3.32 0.12
N ALA A 23 -8.01 2.72 -0.12
CA ALA A 23 -6.78 3.10 0.58
C ALA A 23 -6.33 4.54 0.29
N TYR A 24 -6.76 5.11 -0.84
CA TYR A 24 -6.52 6.52 -1.14
C TYR A 24 -7.14 7.46 -0.08
N HIS A 25 -8.33 7.15 0.43
CA HIS A 25 -8.96 7.94 1.48
C HIS A 25 -8.12 7.94 2.76
N VAL A 26 -7.57 6.77 3.12
CA VAL A 26 -6.68 6.58 4.26
C VAL A 26 -5.37 7.36 4.09
N CYS A 27 -4.73 7.24 2.92
CA CYS A 27 -3.51 7.98 2.61
C CYS A 27 -3.72 9.49 2.66
N ASN A 28 -4.86 9.99 2.17
CA ASN A 28 -5.19 11.42 2.20
C ASN A 28 -5.26 11.97 3.63
N VAL A 29 -5.81 11.21 4.58
CA VAL A 29 -5.82 11.62 6.00
C VAL A 29 -4.39 11.68 6.55
N CYS A 30 -3.57 10.67 6.25
CA CYS A 30 -2.17 10.64 6.69
C CYS A 30 -1.38 11.85 6.15
N ILE A 31 -1.49 12.12 4.84
CA ILE A 31 -0.78 13.21 4.15
C ILE A 31 -1.20 14.56 4.73
N LYS A 32 -2.50 14.80 4.91
CA LYS A 32 -3.01 16.04 5.51
C LYS A 32 -2.59 16.23 6.97
N SER A 33 -2.28 15.14 7.66
CA SER A 33 -1.79 15.14 9.04
C SER A 33 -0.25 15.27 9.11
N GLY A 34 0.42 15.54 7.99
CA GLY A 34 1.88 15.69 7.92
C GLY A 34 2.65 14.37 7.94
N ASN A 35 1.99 13.22 7.78
CA ASN A 35 2.65 11.92 7.65
C ASN A 35 2.83 11.52 6.18
N SER A 36 3.93 10.82 5.88
CA SER A 36 4.12 10.20 4.57
C SER A 36 4.92 8.91 4.68
N CYS A 37 4.35 7.81 4.21
CA CYS A 37 5.05 6.54 4.06
C CYS A 37 6.20 6.62 3.04
N CYS A 38 6.26 7.69 2.24
CA CYS A 38 7.29 7.94 1.23
C CYS A 38 8.32 8.98 1.70
N PHE A 39 8.46 9.22 3.01
CA PHE A 39 9.39 10.21 3.57
C PHE A 39 10.81 10.07 2.97
N SER A 40 11.38 11.17 2.48
CA SER A 40 12.66 11.23 1.75
C SER A 40 12.70 10.58 0.36
N CYS A 41 11.55 10.28 -0.26
CA CYS A 41 11.49 9.91 -1.67
C CYS A 41 11.51 11.16 -2.56
N GLN A 42 12.33 11.17 -3.61
CA GLN A 42 12.37 12.28 -4.59
C GLN A 42 11.05 12.49 -5.35
N HIS A 43 10.16 11.49 -5.34
CA HIS A 43 8.84 11.54 -5.95
C HIS A 43 7.74 11.89 -4.95
N LEU A 44 8.07 12.18 -3.68
CA LEU A 44 7.11 12.70 -2.71
C LEU A 44 6.89 14.19 -2.97
N GLN A 45 5.63 14.58 -3.14
CA GLN A 45 5.22 15.97 -3.14
C GLN A 45 4.46 16.28 -1.84
N ASP A 46 4.87 17.34 -1.16
CA ASP A 46 4.28 17.77 0.11
C ASP A 46 2.78 18.07 -0.05
N GLY A 47 1.97 17.57 0.89
CA GLY A 47 0.51 17.73 0.87
C GLY A 47 -0.21 16.93 -0.22
N VAL A 48 0.50 16.25 -1.12
CA VAL A 48 -0.09 15.47 -2.23
C VAL A 48 0.22 13.97 -2.12
N GLY A 49 1.44 13.62 -1.72
CA GLY A 49 1.90 12.23 -1.64
C GLY A 49 2.83 11.82 -2.78
N CYS A 50 3.05 10.50 -2.94
CA CYS A 50 3.95 9.95 -3.94
C CYS A 50 3.41 10.11 -5.36
N GLN A 51 4.21 10.71 -6.25
CA GLN A 51 3.88 10.98 -7.64
C GLN A 51 4.31 9.86 -8.60
N LYS A 52 5.17 8.94 -8.15
CA LYS A 52 5.66 7.84 -8.98
C LYS A 52 5.92 6.60 -8.14
N ARG A 53 4.96 5.68 -8.15
CA ARG A 53 5.14 4.36 -7.54
C ARG A 53 5.88 3.43 -8.48
N ASN A 54 6.72 2.58 -7.89
CA ASN A 54 7.47 1.51 -8.51
C ASN A 54 7.08 0.17 -7.86
N THR A 55 7.62 -0.94 -8.32
CA THR A 55 7.31 -2.28 -7.81
C THR A 55 7.48 -2.37 -6.29
N ALA A 56 8.58 -1.84 -5.77
CA ALA A 56 8.93 -1.91 -4.35
C ALA A 56 7.95 -1.12 -3.45
N CYS A 57 7.66 0.14 -3.79
CA CYS A 57 6.73 0.95 -2.99
C CYS A 57 5.25 0.66 -3.27
N THR A 58 4.93 -0.09 -4.33
CA THR A 58 3.61 -0.70 -4.45
C THR A 58 3.53 -1.92 -3.54
N ALA A 59 4.51 -2.82 -3.57
CA ALA A 59 4.51 -4.06 -2.79
C ALA A 59 4.50 -3.84 -1.27
N TRP A 60 5.34 -2.92 -0.77
CA TRP A 60 5.46 -2.70 0.66
C TRP A 60 4.40 -1.77 1.21
N LEU A 61 3.62 -2.32 2.12
CA LEU A 61 2.59 -1.61 2.86
C LEU A 61 3.22 -0.86 4.03
N CYS A 62 2.76 0.38 4.24
CA CYS A 62 2.96 1.05 5.53
C CYS A 62 2.08 0.37 6.59
N GLY A 63 2.37 0.52 7.89
CA GLY A 63 1.63 -0.14 8.98
C GLY A 63 0.12 0.07 8.92
N ILE A 64 -0.36 1.28 8.64
CA ILE A 64 -1.78 1.60 8.47
C ILE A 64 -2.37 0.88 7.24
N GLN A 65 -1.62 0.75 6.15
CA GLN A 65 -2.07 -0.03 4.99
C GLN A 65 -2.07 -1.52 5.31
N SER A 66 -1.06 -2.05 6.00
CA SER A 66 -1.04 -3.45 6.44
C SER A 66 -2.24 -3.76 7.32
N PHE A 67 -2.58 -2.86 8.25
CA PHE A 67 -3.80 -2.95 9.04
C PHE A 67 -5.05 -2.95 8.16
N LEU A 68 -5.20 -2.03 7.20
CA LEU A 68 -6.35 -2.04 6.29
C LEU A 68 -6.49 -3.37 5.54
N PHE A 69 -5.39 -3.88 4.98
CA PHE A 69 -5.36 -5.13 4.24
C PHE A 69 -5.71 -6.33 5.13
N ASP A 70 -5.28 -6.33 6.38
CA ASP A 70 -5.63 -7.34 7.39
C ASP A 70 -7.13 -7.33 7.70
N GLN A 71 -7.71 -6.14 7.91
CA GLN A 71 -9.14 -6.00 8.23
C GLN A 71 -10.09 -6.45 7.12
N ILE A 72 -9.59 -6.60 5.88
CA ILE A 72 -10.34 -7.12 4.74
C ILE A 72 -9.86 -8.50 4.28
N GLU A 73 -9.05 -9.19 5.11
CA GLU A 73 -8.52 -10.53 4.85
C GLU A 73 -7.68 -10.64 3.56
N LEU A 74 -7.06 -9.53 3.12
CA LEU A 74 -6.27 -9.44 1.88
C LEU A 74 -4.75 -9.47 2.14
N LEU A 75 -4.30 -9.28 3.38
CA LEU A 75 -2.88 -9.11 3.71
C LEU A 75 -2.02 -10.33 3.31
N ASP A 76 -2.49 -11.55 3.60
CA ASP A 76 -1.75 -12.77 3.28
C ASP A 76 -1.66 -13.01 1.77
N GLU A 77 -2.76 -12.80 1.04
CA GLU A 77 -2.79 -12.93 -0.42
C GLU A 77 -1.87 -11.88 -1.07
N TRP A 78 -1.91 -10.65 -0.57
CA TRP A 78 -1.02 -9.57 -0.98
C TRP A 78 0.45 -9.95 -0.79
N ASN A 79 0.83 -10.40 0.41
CA ASN A 79 2.19 -10.80 0.71
C ASN A 79 2.63 -11.99 -0.15
N CYS A 80 1.78 -13.00 -0.31
CA CYS A 80 2.03 -14.14 -1.19
C CYS A 80 2.30 -13.70 -2.64
N PHE A 81 1.44 -12.85 -3.20
CA PHE A 81 1.60 -12.33 -4.55
C PHE A 81 2.92 -11.60 -4.70
N TRP A 82 3.19 -10.60 -3.84
CA TRP A 82 4.37 -9.77 -3.97
C TRP A 82 5.66 -10.54 -3.68
N ASN A 83 5.65 -11.57 -2.83
CA ASN A 83 6.81 -12.43 -2.60
C ASN A 83 7.31 -13.14 -3.86
N THR A 84 6.42 -13.40 -4.83
CA THR A 84 6.81 -13.98 -6.12
C THR A 84 7.52 -13.00 -7.06
N ILE A 85 7.38 -11.68 -6.83
CA ILE A 85 7.91 -10.65 -7.72
C ILE A 85 9.39 -10.36 -7.40
N PRO A 86 10.34 -10.57 -8.32
CA PRO A 86 11.76 -10.33 -8.06
C PRO A 86 12.13 -8.84 -8.13
N GLY A 87 13.32 -8.49 -7.65
CA GLY A 87 13.92 -7.16 -7.87
C GLY A 87 13.36 -6.04 -6.98
N LYS A 88 12.50 -6.35 -6.00
CA LYS A 88 12.03 -5.41 -4.99
C LYS A 88 13.18 -5.08 -4.03
N MET A 89 13.66 -3.84 -4.02
CA MET A 89 14.69 -3.35 -3.09
C MET A 89 14.23 -2.09 -2.38
N PHE A 90 14.77 -1.81 -1.18
CA PHE A 90 14.32 -0.69 -0.35
C PHE A 90 14.41 0.62 -1.14
N ARG A 91 13.25 1.15 -1.52
CA ARG A 91 13.09 2.38 -2.35
C ARG A 91 13.79 2.32 -3.72
N ARG A 92 14.12 1.12 -4.21
CA ARG A 92 14.74 0.88 -5.52
C ARG A 92 13.99 -0.22 -6.24
N ASP A 93 13.82 -0.06 -7.54
CA ASP A 93 13.15 -1.03 -8.38
C ASP A 93 14.13 -1.60 -9.39
N MET A 94 14.49 -2.87 -9.20
CA MET A 94 15.27 -3.69 -10.16
C MET A 94 14.41 -4.82 -10.73
N THR A 95 13.09 -4.71 -10.64
CA THR A 95 12.19 -5.70 -11.22
C THR A 95 12.40 -5.70 -12.74
N PRO A 96 12.60 -6.88 -13.36
CA PRO A 96 12.75 -6.99 -14.81
C PRO A 96 11.49 -6.49 -15.52
N ASP A 97 11.62 -6.01 -16.77
CA ASP A 97 10.49 -5.50 -17.54
C ASP A 97 9.39 -6.56 -17.79
N LYS A 98 9.78 -7.84 -17.71
CA LYS A 98 8.85 -8.97 -17.76
C LYS A 98 9.06 -9.88 -16.57
N VAL A 99 7.97 -10.26 -15.92
CA VAL A 99 7.96 -11.12 -14.74
C VAL A 99 7.02 -12.29 -14.96
N ARG A 100 7.38 -13.45 -14.43
CA ARG A 100 6.48 -14.62 -14.42
C ARG A 100 5.72 -14.66 -13.10
N ILE A 101 4.40 -14.68 -13.17
CA ILE A 101 3.50 -14.79 -12.02
C ILE A 101 2.59 -16.00 -12.17
N THR A 102 2.05 -16.51 -11.07
CA THR A 102 1.06 -17.61 -11.12
C THR A 102 -0.31 -17.09 -11.53
N SER A 103 -0.75 -16.01 -10.89
CA SER A 103 -2.03 -15.35 -11.14
C SER A 103 -2.00 -13.96 -10.51
N PHE A 104 -2.89 -13.09 -10.97
CA PHE A 104 -3.21 -11.84 -10.27
C PHE A 104 -4.17 -12.12 -9.10
N ILE A 105 -4.12 -11.26 -8.08
CA ILE A 105 -5.10 -11.21 -6.99
C ILE A 105 -6.49 -10.90 -7.58
N ASP A 106 -7.51 -11.62 -7.14
CA ASP A 106 -8.89 -11.40 -7.63
C ASP A 106 -9.48 -10.12 -7.02
N THR A 107 -9.93 -9.21 -7.87
CA THR A 107 -10.45 -7.90 -7.48
C THR A 107 -11.98 -7.85 -7.37
N LYS A 108 -12.70 -8.90 -7.78
CA LYS A 108 -14.18 -8.90 -7.90
C LYS A 108 -14.92 -8.65 -6.58
N LYS A 109 -14.32 -9.02 -5.46
CA LYS A 109 -14.92 -8.89 -4.11
C LYS A 109 -14.40 -7.68 -3.34
N LEU A 110 -13.45 -6.94 -3.90
CA LEU A 110 -12.87 -5.78 -3.25
C LEU A 110 -13.85 -4.61 -3.26
N ASP A 111 -13.83 -3.85 -2.17
CA ASP A 111 -14.81 -2.81 -1.90
C ASP A 111 -14.20 -1.70 -1.04
N SER A 112 -14.59 -0.45 -1.31
CA SER A 112 -13.98 0.74 -0.74
C SER A 112 -14.45 1.06 0.68
N ARG A 113 -15.58 0.48 1.10
CA ARG A 113 -16.23 0.78 2.40
C ARG A 113 -15.27 0.67 3.59
N ALA A 114 -14.40 -0.34 3.62
CA ALA A 114 -13.44 -0.52 4.72
C ALA A 114 -12.40 0.62 4.78
N GLY A 115 -11.86 1.02 3.62
CA GLY A 115 -10.94 2.15 3.51
C GLY A 115 -11.59 3.48 3.87
N GLU A 116 -12.83 3.70 3.44
CA GLU A 116 -13.62 4.90 3.80
C GLU A 116 -13.87 4.97 5.32
N LEU A 117 -14.33 3.87 5.93
CA LEU A 117 -14.58 3.81 7.37
C LEU A 117 -13.30 4.02 8.17
N LEU A 118 -12.18 3.42 7.76
CA LEU A 118 -10.89 3.63 8.39
C LEU A 118 -10.45 5.09 8.25
N ALA A 119 -10.66 5.72 7.09
CA ALA A 119 -10.34 7.14 6.90
C ALA A 119 -11.14 8.03 7.86
N GLU A 120 -12.44 7.79 8.05
CA GLU A 120 -13.25 8.53 9.04
C GLU A 120 -12.75 8.33 10.47
N ARG A 121 -12.41 7.09 10.85
CA ARG A 121 -11.82 6.79 12.17
C ARG A 121 -10.49 7.53 12.38
N LEU A 122 -9.64 7.57 11.36
CA LEU A 122 -8.37 8.29 11.43
C LEU A 122 -8.58 9.81 11.52
N LYS A 123 -9.56 10.38 10.81
CA LYS A 123 -9.92 11.80 10.95
C LYS A 123 -10.34 12.12 12.39
N PHE A 124 -11.21 11.30 12.96
CA PHE A 124 -11.64 11.47 14.35
C PHE A 124 -10.46 11.33 15.32
N TYR A 125 -9.59 10.34 15.13
CA TYR A 125 -8.38 10.16 15.94
C TYR A 125 -7.49 11.41 15.94
N VAL A 126 -7.24 12.00 14.77
CA VAL A 126 -6.44 13.24 14.63
C VAL A 126 -7.14 14.43 15.29
N GLN A 127 -8.45 14.57 15.15
CA GLN A 127 -9.22 15.63 15.80
C GLN A 127 -9.14 15.58 17.33
N GLN A 128 -8.98 14.39 17.91
CA GLN A 128 -8.76 14.19 19.35
C GLN A 128 -7.30 14.36 19.77
N GLY A 129 -6.42 14.87 18.90
CA GLY A 129 -4.99 15.08 19.17
C GLY A 129 -4.13 13.84 18.95
N GLY A 130 -4.65 12.82 18.27
CA GLY A 130 -3.91 11.61 17.92
C GLY A 130 -2.79 11.86 16.91
N GLU A 131 -1.63 11.25 17.15
CA GLU A 131 -0.45 11.39 16.28
C GLU A 131 -0.33 10.23 15.30
N ILE A 132 -0.64 10.49 14.01
CA ILE A 132 -0.61 9.48 12.95
C ILE A 132 0.77 8.80 12.84
N ASN A 133 1.87 9.53 13.03
CA ASN A 133 3.22 8.95 12.96
C ASN A 133 3.44 7.87 14.04
N LYS A 134 2.91 8.08 15.25
CA LYS A 134 3.02 7.11 16.35
C LYS A 134 2.16 5.88 16.08
N LEU A 135 0.93 6.09 15.60
CA LEU A 135 0.05 5.00 15.20
C LEU A 135 0.67 4.16 14.07
N GLU A 136 1.19 4.81 13.05
CA GLU A 136 1.87 4.16 11.93
C GLU A 136 3.08 3.34 12.38
N HIS A 137 3.90 3.90 13.28
CA HIS A 137 5.04 3.18 13.84
C HIS A 137 4.63 1.97 14.68
N HIS A 138 3.55 2.09 15.45
CA HIS A 138 2.99 0.99 16.22
C HIS A 138 2.49 -0.13 15.31
N LEU A 139 1.65 0.20 14.32
CA LEU A 139 1.11 -0.77 13.37
C LEU A 139 2.20 -1.42 12.52
N SER A 140 3.22 -0.66 12.12
CA SER A 140 4.36 -1.22 11.38
C SER A 140 5.06 -2.31 12.19
N LYS A 141 5.23 -2.15 13.50
CA LYS A 141 5.82 -3.19 14.36
C LYS A 141 4.95 -4.45 14.47
N THR A 142 3.64 -4.28 14.41
CA THR A 142 2.69 -5.39 14.50
C THR A 142 2.63 -6.19 13.20
N TYR A 143 2.60 -5.50 12.06
CA TYR A 143 2.28 -6.11 10.77
C TYR A 143 3.47 -6.29 9.82
N ASN A 144 4.50 -5.46 9.93
CA ASN A 144 5.68 -5.56 9.06
C ASN A 144 6.76 -6.33 9.82
N GLN A 145 6.92 -7.63 9.51
CA GLN A 145 7.88 -8.53 10.18
C GLN A 145 9.32 -8.40 9.64
N TYR A 146 9.70 -7.26 9.06
CA TYR A 146 11.03 -7.01 8.51
C TYR A 146 11.60 -5.65 8.95
#